data_AF-A0A497JWH3-F1
#
_entry.id   AF-A0A497JWH3-F1
#
_cell.length_a   1.000
_cell.length_b   1.000
_cell.length_c   1.000
_cell.angle_alpha   90.00
_cell.angle_beta   90.00
_cell.angle_gamma   90.00
#
_symmetry.space_group_name_H-M   'P 1'
#
loop_
_entity.id
_entity.type
_entity.pdbx_description
1 polymer ?
#
loop_
_entity_poly.entity_id
_entity_poly.type
_entity_poly.pdbx_seq_one_letter_code
_entity_poly.pdbx_strand_id
1 'polypeptide(L)'
;ELQCVEITFNMPVDSKEFLSGGEISKISFSGRKVKIYTADPSSVIEFAVDYAKKRGLRILSLNTLLPSLEDVFLKLVKQHKR
;
A
#
# COMPACT_ATOMS: atom_id res chain seq x y z
N GLU A 1 11.65 -8.45 2.00
CA GLU A 1 11.65 -7.22 2.83
C GLU A 1 10.29 -6.55 2.70
N LEU A 2 9.80 -5.83 3.71
CA LEU A 2 8.49 -5.15 3.63
C LEU A 2 8.66 -3.82 2.89
N GLN A 3 8.05 -3.69 1.72
CA GLN A 3 8.01 -2.46 0.94
C GLN A 3 6.64 -1.79 1.06
N CYS A 4 6.56 -0.51 0.74
CA CYS A 4 5.33 0.27 0.74
C CYS A 4 4.99 0.73 -0.68
N VAL A 5 3.85 0.32 -1.20
CA VAL A 5 3.29 0.83 -2.45
C VAL A 5 2.35 1.98 -2.09
N GLU A 6 2.70 3.19 -2.52
CA GLU A 6 1.86 4.38 -2.38
C GLU A 6 1.20 4.69 -3.73
N ILE A 7 -0.13 4.70 -3.77
CA ILE A 7 -0.92 5.00 -4.96
C ILE A 7 -1.80 6.21 -4.68
N THR A 8 -1.86 7.15 -5.61
CA THR A 8 -2.80 8.27 -5.56
C THR A 8 -3.74 8.20 -6.74
N PHE A 9 -5.05 8.20 -6.50
CA PHE A 9 -6.08 8.18 -7.53
C PHE A 9 -6.65 9.59 -7.77
N ASN A 10 -7.35 9.77 -8.89
CA ASN A 10 -8.07 11.00 -9.20
C ASN A 10 -9.30 11.22 -8.29
N MET A 11 -9.88 10.16 -7.76
CA MET A 11 -11.04 10.18 -6.86
C MET A 11 -10.77 9.30 -5.61
N PRO A 12 -11.49 9.52 -4.50
CA PRO A 12 -11.41 8.64 -3.33
C PRO A 12 -11.79 7.20 -3.69
N VAL A 13 -11.16 6.23 -3.04
CA VAL A 13 -11.42 4.80 -3.24
C VAL A 13 -12.00 4.18 -1.97
N ASP A 14 -12.86 3.17 -2.13
CA ASP A 14 -13.45 2.47 -1.00
C ASP A 14 -12.40 1.55 -0.36
N SER A 15 -12.16 1.74 0.94
CA SER A 15 -11.19 0.97 1.70
C SER A 15 -11.53 -0.51 1.80
N LYS A 16 -12.82 -0.87 1.70
CA LYS A 16 -13.27 -2.26 1.76
C LYS A 16 -12.85 -3.08 0.55
N GLU A 17 -12.65 -2.45 -0.60
CA GLU A 17 -12.33 -3.14 -1.85
C GLU A 17 -10.87 -3.57 -1.96
N PHE A 18 -9.98 -2.94 -1.18
CA PHE A 18 -8.55 -3.24 -1.13
C PHE A 18 -8.18 -4.28 -0.06
N LEU A 19 -9.11 -4.68 0.80
CA LEU A 19 -8.86 -5.69 1.85
C LEU A 19 -8.82 -7.13 1.31
N SER A 20 -9.00 -7.32 0.00
CA SER A 20 -9.12 -8.63 -0.64
C SER A 20 -7.98 -9.00 -1.59
N GLY A 21 -6.93 -8.17 -1.72
CA GLY A 21 -5.87 -8.37 -2.71
C GLY A 21 -4.49 -8.65 -2.12
N GLY A 22 -3.95 -9.86 -2.30
CA GLY A 22 -2.52 -10.20 -2.09
C GLY A 22 -2.03 -10.29 -0.63
N GLU A 23 -0.72 -10.51 -0.44
CA GLU A 23 -0.04 -10.50 0.86
C GLU A 23 0.12 -9.07 1.39
N ILE A 24 -0.97 -8.49 1.90
CA ILE A 24 -0.97 -7.16 2.53
C ILE A 24 -0.64 -7.31 4.01
N SER A 25 0.45 -6.67 4.44
CA SER A 25 0.80 -6.57 5.87
C SER A 25 0.06 -5.43 6.57
N LYS A 26 -0.14 -4.31 5.87
CA LYS A 26 -0.86 -3.13 6.40
C LYS A 26 -1.37 -2.28 5.26
N ILE A 27 -2.56 -1.73 5.42
CA ILE A 27 -3.11 -0.75 4.50
C ILE A 27 -3.52 0.52 5.24
N SER A 28 -3.34 1.68 4.59
CA SER A 28 -3.74 2.98 5.12
C SER A 28 -4.33 3.84 4.00
N PHE A 29 -5.44 4.49 4.30
CA PHE A 29 -6.15 5.37 3.37
C PHE A 29 -6.05 6.81 3.85
N SER A 30 -5.88 7.74 2.91
CA SER A 30 -5.88 9.17 3.16
C SER A 30 -6.54 9.87 1.96
N GLY A 31 -7.87 9.90 1.98
CA GLY A 31 -8.70 10.46 0.91
C GLY A 31 -8.53 9.71 -0.42
N ARG A 32 -7.72 10.27 -1.31
CA ARG A 32 -7.43 9.70 -2.65
C ARG A 32 -6.13 8.88 -2.69
N LYS A 33 -5.37 8.90 -1.60
CA LYS A 33 -4.09 8.22 -1.47
C LYS A 33 -4.27 6.94 -0.67
N VAL A 34 -3.65 5.87 -1.15
CA VAL A 34 -3.60 4.55 -0.52
C VAL A 34 -2.14 4.18 -0.32
N LYS A 35 -1.79 3.71 0.87
CA LYS A 35 -0.48 3.13 1.20
C LYS A 35 -0.67 1.67 1.58
N ILE A 36 0.05 0.78 0.90
CA ILE A 36 -0.03 -0.66 1.08
C ILE A 36 1.36 -1.18 1.41
N TYR A 37 1.53 -1.74 2.59
CA TYR A 37 2.76 -2.41 2.99
C TYR A 37 2.65 -3.89 2.65
N THR A 38 3.60 -4.39 1.88
CA THR A 38 3.59 -5.76 1.34
C THR A 38 5.02 -6.29 1.17
N ALA A 39 5.17 -7.61 1.18
CA ALA A 39 6.41 -8.27 0.75
C ALA A 39 6.51 -8.39 -0.77
N ASP A 40 5.39 -8.24 -1.49
CA ASP A 40 5.28 -8.36 -2.94
C ASP A 40 4.63 -7.10 -3.56
N PRO A 41 5.44 -6.05 -3.83
CA PRO A 41 4.93 -4.83 -4.43
C PRO A 41 4.36 -5.04 -5.84
N SER A 42 4.86 -6.02 -6.61
CA SER A 42 4.41 -6.28 -7.97
C SER A 42 2.94 -6.71 -8.00
N SER A 43 2.57 -7.70 -7.18
CA SER A 43 1.17 -8.14 -7.05
C SER A 43 0.22 -7.01 -6.65
N VAL A 44 0.66 -6.12 -5.76
CA VAL A 44 -0.15 -4.96 -5.34
C VAL A 44 -0.31 -3.94 -6.47
N ILE A 45 0.74 -3.71 -7.26
CA ILE A 45 0.69 -2.80 -8.42
C ILE A 45 -0.27 -3.35 -9.48
N GLU A 46 -0.18 -4.65 -9.80
CA GLU A 46 -1.08 -5.31 -10.75
C GLU A 46 -2.54 -5.20 -10.29
N PHE A 47 -2.81 -5.49 -9.02
CA PHE A 47 -4.13 -5.31 -8.43
C PHE A 47 -4.62 -3.86 -8.53
N ALA A 48 -3.78 -2.88 -8.19
CA ALA A 48 -4.16 -1.47 -8.22
C ALA A 48 -4.47 -0.97 -9.64
N VAL A 49 -3.73 -1.45 -10.64
CA VAL A 49 -3.96 -1.12 -12.06
C VAL A 49 -5.26 -1.75 -12.56
N ASP A 50 -5.50 -3.03 -12.26
CA ASP A 50 -6.74 -3.71 -12.62
C ASP A 50 -7.97 -3.07 -11.95
N TYR A 51 -7.85 -2.75 -10.66
CA TYR A 51 -8.83 -2.02 -9.89
C TYR A 51 -9.20 -0.69 -10.55
N ALA A 52 -8.18 0.12 -10.90
CA ALA A 52 -8.39 1.41 -11.54
C ALA A 52 -9.14 1.26 -12.87
N LYS A 53 -8.77 0.27 -13.69
CA LYS A 53 -9.43 -0.03 -14.97
C LYS A 53 -10.89 -0.42 -14.76
N LYS A 54 -11.18 -1.36 -13.85
CA LYS A 54 -12.55 -1.82 -13.56
C LYS A 54 -13.47 -0.71 -13.04
N ARG A 55 -12.92 0.26 -12.33
CA ARG A 55 -13.66 1.38 -11.72
C ARG A 55 -13.63 2.67 -12.55
N GLY A 56 -12.96 2.69 -13.71
CA GLY A 56 -12.81 3.90 -14.52
C GLY A 56 -12.02 5.02 -13.83
N LEU A 57 -11.13 4.66 -12.90
CA LEU A 57 -10.29 5.59 -12.16
C LEU A 57 -8.97 5.83 -12.88
N ARG A 58 -8.35 6.98 -12.60
CA ARG A 58 -7.00 7.31 -13.07
C ARG A 58 -6.03 7.30 -11.89
N ILE A 59 -4.94 6.55 -12.02
CA ILE A 59 -3.80 6.63 -11.12
C ILE A 59 -3.01 7.89 -11.48
N LEU A 60 -2.91 8.82 -10.53
CA LEU A 60 -2.15 10.07 -10.66
C LEU A 60 -0.67 9.88 -10.29
N SER A 61 -0.39 8.98 -9.35
CA SER A 61 0.96 8.65 -8.90
C SER A 61 1.00 7.25 -8.34
N LEU A 62 2.12 6.55 -8.58
CA LEU A 62 2.41 5.23 -8.02
C LEU A 62 3.89 5.19 -7.67
N ASN A 63 4.21 4.96 -6.39
CA ASN A 63 5.56 4.89 -5.87
C ASN A 63 5.78 3.60 -5.09
N THR A 64 6.91 2.95 -5.30
CA THR A 64 7.43 1.89 -4.43
C THR A 64 8.45 2.49 -3.50
N LEU A 65 8.11 2.55 -2.22
CA LEU A 65 8.93 3.10 -1.16
C LEU A 65 9.53 1.96 -0.34
N LEU A 66 10.82 2.07 -0.06
CA LEU A 66 11.44 1.29 1.00
C LEU A 66 10.85 1.72 2.36
N PRO A 67 10.82 0.81 3.34
CA PRO A 67 10.38 1.16 4.69
C PRO A 67 11.26 2.28 5.23
N SER A 68 10.66 3.22 5.97
CA SER A 68 11.42 4.32 6.55
C SER A 68 12.36 3.81 7.64
N LEU A 69 13.42 4.59 7.94
CA LEU A 69 14.30 4.28 9.08
C LEU A 69 13.51 4.18 10.39
N GLU A 70 12.47 5.01 10.55
CA GLU A 70 11.57 4.98 11.71
C GLU A 70 10.79 3.66 11.78
N ASP A 71 10.25 3.17 10.66
CA ASP A 71 9.54 1.87 10.62
C ASP A 71 10.47 0.71 11.00
N VAL A 72 11.69 0.72 10.50
CA VAL A 72 12.72 -0.27 10.82
C VAL A 72 13.09 -0.17 12.30
N PHE A 73 13.33 1.03 12.81
CA PHE A 73 13.65 1.29 14.22
C PHE A 73 12.54 0.79 15.16
N LEU A 74 11.28 1.13 14.89
CA LEU A 74 10.14 0.68 15.70
C LEU A 74 10.00 -0.85 15.72
N LYS A 75 10.27 -1.52 14.59
CA LYS A 75 10.25 -2.99 14.52
C LYS A 75 11.32 -3.60 15.42
N LEU A 76 12.54 -3.06 15.40
CA LEU A 76 13.66 -3.52 16.23
C LEU A 76 13.39 -3.29 17.73
N VAL A 77 12.90 -2.11 18.11
CA VAL A 77 12.61 -1.78 19.51
C VAL A 77 11.45 -2.62 20.07
N LYS A 78 10.42 -2.90 19.27
CA LYS A 78 9.33 -3.80 19.68
C LYS A 78 9.80 -5.24 19.91
N GLN A 79 10.79 -5.71 19.15
CA GLN A 79 11.35 -7.06 19.32
C GLN A 79 12.19 -7.20 20.59
N HIS A 80 12.83 -6.11 21.06
CA HIS A 80 13.67 -6.10 22.27
C HIS A 80 12.90 -5.97 23.59
N LYS A 81 11.59 -5.76 23.56
CA LYS A 81 10.74 -5.70 24.77
C LYS A 81 10.17 -7.07 25.19
N ARG A 82 10.77 -8.18 24.74
CA ARG A 82 10.41 -9.54 25.16
C ARG A 82 11.48 -10.14 26.06
#